data_AF-A0A6B2XWC9-F1
#
_entry.id   AF-A0A6B2XWC9-F1
#
_cell.length_a   1.000
_cell.length_b   1.000
_cell.length_c   1.000
_cell.angle_alpha   90.00
_cell.angle_beta   90.00
_cell.angle_gamma   90.00
#
_symmetry.space_group_name_H-M   'P 1'
#
loop_
_entity.id
_entity.type
_entity.pdbx_description
1 polymer ?
#
loop_
_entity_poly.entity_id
_entity_poly.type
_entity_poly.pdbx_seq_one_letter_code
_entity_poly.pdbx_strand_id
1 'polypeptide(L)'
;PSGHATMGALLEACTAVTGGGAELRWIDQDRIAEAGVEPWTELPIWLPEGELHDYMFGGDVSKALAAGLKCRPVEETVADTWAWLRSLDGPLLQRHDRSAKGISAEREAVLLGL
;
A
#
# COMPACT_ATOMS: atom_id res chain seq x y z
N PRO A 1 6.13 -7.60 11.84
CA PRO A 1 6.54 -6.90 13.08
C PRO A 1 6.71 -5.42 12.77
N SER A 2 6.66 -4.54 13.77
CA SER A 2 7.09 -3.15 13.53
C SER A 2 8.52 -3.13 12.98
N GLY A 3 8.76 -2.31 11.97
CA GLY A 3 10.04 -2.23 11.25
C GLY A 3 10.34 -3.39 10.27
N HIS A 4 9.40 -4.31 10.03
CA HIS A 4 9.60 -5.41 9.06
C HIS A 4 9.68 -4.94 7.61
N ALA A 5 8.93 -3.89 7.27
CA ALA A 5 8.94 -3.24 5.96
C ALA A 5 8.54 -1.77 6.14
N THR A 6 8.93 -0.93 5.19
CA THR A 6 8.47 0.46 5.08
C THR A 6 7.58 0.63 3.85
N MET A 7 6.80 1.70 3.81
CA MET A 7 6.04 2.08 2.60
C MET A 7 6.98 2.20 1.39
N GLY A 8 8.17 2.79 1.59
CA GLY A 8 9.16 2.96 0.52
C GLY A 8 9.63 1.62 -0.04
N ALA A 9 10.06 0.70 0.84
CA ALA A 9 10.51 -0.63 0.40
C ALA A 9 9.41 -1.41 -0.32
N LEU A 10 8.16 -1.31 0.13
CA LEU A 10 7.02 -1.93 -0.54
C LEU A 10 6.81 -1.36 -1.96
N LEU A 11 6.78 -0.03 -2.10
CA LEU A 11 6.55 0.63 -3.39
C LEU A 11 7.72 0.39 -4.36
N GLU A 12 8.96 0.43 -3.87
CA GLU A 12 10.16 0.11 -4.66
C GLU A 12 10.13 -1.33 -5.17
N ALA A 13 9.76 -2.29 -4.32
CA ALA A 13 9.59 -3.68 -4.73
C ALA A 13 8.52 -3.82 -5.82
N CYS A 14 7.37 -3.13 -5.66
CA CYS A 14 6.30 -3.12 -6.66
C CYS A 14 6.81 -2.57 -8.00
N THR A 15 7.49 -1.43 -8.00
CA THR A 15 8.09 -0.82 -9.19
C THR A 15 9.06 -1.79 -9.86
N ALA A 16 9.96 -2.42 -9.08
CA ALA A 16 10.96 -3.35 -9.62
C ALA A 16 10.33 -4.56 -10.31
N VAL A 17 9.35 -5.23 -9.69
CA VAL A 17 8.77 -6.48 -10.25
C VAL A 17 7.81 -6.22 -11.42
N THR A 18 7.18 -5.05 -11.47
CA THR A 18 6.21 -4.69 -12.52
C THR A 18 6.84 -4.08 -13.78
N GLY A 19 8.18 -3.95 -13.82
CA GLY A 19 8.92 -3.49 -14.99
C GLY A 19 9.42 -2.05 -14.94
N GLY A 20 9.36 -1.40 -13.76
CA GLY A 20 10.09 -0.15 -13.50
C GLY A 20 9.46 1.12 -14.05
N GLY A 21 8.22 1.07 -14.55
CA GLY A 21 7.57 2.22 -15.19
C GLY A 21 6.99 3.27 -14.24
N ALA A 22 6.96 3.01 -12.93
CA ALA A 22 6.36 3.91 -11.94
C ALA A 22 7.40 4.89 -11.37
N GLU A 23 7.01 6.16 -11.27
CA GLU A 23 7.78 7.20 -10.57
C GLU A 23 7.18 7.45 -9.18
N LEU A 24 7.98 7.23 -8.12
CA LEU A 24 7.51 7.43 -6.75
C LEU A 24 7.62 8.91 -6.36
N ARG A 25 6.51 9.50 -5.91
CA ARG A 25 6.43 10.87 -5.42
C ARG A 25 5.94 10.89 -3.98
N TRP A 26 6.79 11.36 -3.08
CA TRP A 26 6.47 11.53 -1.66
C TRP A 26 5.85 12.90 -1.43
N ILE A 27 4.63 12.92 -0.90
CA ILE A 27 3.88 14.13 -0.59
C ILE A 27 3.61 14.13 0.91
N ASP A 28 3.70 15.32 1.52
CA ASP A 28 3.36 15.51 2.92
C ASP A 28 1.91 15.09 3.22
N GLN A 29 1.70 14.36 4.32
CA GLN A 29 0.39 13.82 4.67
C GLN A 29 -0.67 14.91 4.87
N ASP A 30 -0.28 16.11 5.33
CA ASP A 30 -1.22 17.21 5.53
C ASP A 30 -1.77 17.67 4.18
N ARG A 31 -0.92 17.74 3.16
CA ARG A 31 -1.36 18.08 1.79
C ARG A 31 -2.25 16.99 1.18
N ILE A 32 -1.97 15.73 1.47
CA ILE A 32 -2.82 14.61 1.04
C ILE A 32 -4.20 14.72 1.71
N ALA A 33 -4.24 14.98 3.02
CA ALA A 33 -5.48 15.15 3.78
C ALA A 33 -6.28 16.39 3.33
N GLU A 34 -5.61 17.53 3.10
CA GLU A 34 -6.23 18.77 2.59
C GLU A 34 -6.86 18.60 1.20
N ALA A 35 -6.30 17.73 0.35
CA ALA A 35 -6.89 17.39 -0.95
C ALA A 35 -8.14 16.51 -0.84
N GLY A 36 -8.54 16.14 0.38
CA GLY A 36 -9.72 15.31 0.65
C GLY A 36 -9.53 13.86 0.22
N VAL A 37 -8.30 13.34 0.24
CA VAL A 37 -8.03 11.93 -0.02
C VAL A 37 -8.57 11.08 1.12
N GLU A 38 -9.38 10.07 0.81
CA GLU A 38 -9.94 9.19 1.82
C GLU A 38 -8.87 8.19 2.35
N PRO A 39 -8.59 8.20 3.66
CA PRO A 39 -7.66 7.24 4.27
C PRO A 39 -8.08 5.80 4.01
N TRP A 40 -7.10 4.91 3.81
CA TRP A 40 -7.26 3.47 3.53
C TRP A 40 -8.01 3.08 2.23
N THR A 41 -8.76 3.99 1.63
CA THR A 41 -9.60 3.74 0.45
C THR A 41 -8.94 4.18 -0.84
N GLU A 42 -8.34 5.38 -0.85
CA GLU A 42 -7.83 6.00 -2.09
C GLU A 42 -6.32 5.87 -2.26
N LEU A 43 -5.57 5.74 -1.16
CA LEU A 43 -4.15 5.41 -1.18
C LEU A 43 -3.89 4.07 -0.50
N PRO A 44 -3.03 3.21 -1.08
CA PRO A 44 -2.77 1.89 -0.54
C PRO A 44 -2.05 1.99 0.80
N ILE A 45 -2.62 1.38 1.84
CA ILE A 45 -1.97 1.20 3.16
C ILE A 45 -1.62 2.55 3.81
N TRP A 46 -2.36 3.61 3.47
CA TRP A 46 -2.15 4.94 4.03
C TRP A 46 -3.24 5.29 5.05
N LEU A 47 -2.80 5.69 6.24
CA LEU A 47 -3.58 6.41 7.24
C LEU A 47 -2.72 7.61 7.67
N PRO A 48 -3.30 8.82 7.81
CA PRO A 48 -2.58 9.93 8.39
C PRO A 48 -2.17 9.60 9.84
N GLU A 49 -1.03 10.13 10.26
CA GLU A 49 -0.51 9.97 11.62
C GLU A 49 -1.55 10.43 12.66
N GLY A 50 -1.69 9.64 13.73
CA GLY A 50 -2.72 9.83 14.75
C GLY A 50 -3.23 8.52 15.30
N GLU A 51 -4.29 8.57 16.11
CA GLU A 51 -4.78 7.43 16.88
C GLU A 51 -5.09 6.19 16.01
N LEU A 52 -5.71 6.39 14.84
CA LEU A 52 -6.04 5.28 13.93
C LEU A 52 -4.80 4.66 13.28
N HIS A 53 -3.82 5.48 12.91
CA HIS A 53 -2.54 5.01 12.39
C HIS A 53 -1.82 4.18 13.46
N ASP A 54 -1.73 4.70 14.68
CA ASP A 54 -1.04 4.04 15.79
C ASP A 54 -1.73 2.73 16.18
N TYR A 55 -3.07 2.71 16.17
CA TYR A 55 -3.82 1.49 16.39
C TYR A 55 -3.58 0.45 15.29
N MET A 56 -3.62 0.88 14.02
CA MET A 56 -3.50 -0.02 12.86
C MET A 56 -2.08 -0.61 12.73
N PHE A 57 -1.05 0.22 12.90
CA PHE A 57 0.34 -0.16 12.61
C PHE A 57 1.20 -0.39 13.86
N GLY A 58 0.74 0.05 15.03
CA GLY A 58 1.48 -0.03 16.30
C GLY A 58 1.13 -1.23 17.20
N GLY A 59 0.28 -2.15 16.74
CA GLY A 59 -0.13 -3.31 17.53
C GLY A 59 1.04 -4.22 17.97
N ASP A 60 1.07 -4.58 19.26
CA ASP A 60 2.08 -5.49 19.79
C ASP A 60 1.85 -6.94 19.31
N VAL A 61 2.79 -7.44 18.51
CA VAL A 61 2.78 -8.80 17.94
C VAL A 61 3.74 -9.75 18.66
N SER A 62 4.30 -9.37 19.81
CA SER A 62 5.32 -10.15 20.53
C SER A 62 4.88 -11.60 20.81
N LYS A 63 3.60 -11.81 21.14
CA LYS A 63 3.06 -13.16 21.35
C LYS A 63 3.12 -14.04 20.10
N ALA A 64 2.81 -13.48 18.93
CA ALA A 64 2.86 -14.23 17.67
C ALA A 64 4.30 -14.58 17.29
N LEU A 65 5.23 -13.64 17.48
CA LEU A 65 6.65 -13.87 17.25
C LEU A 65 7.21 -14.93 18.20
N ALA A 66 6.85 -14.87 19.49
CA ALA A 66 7.22 -15.89 20.48
C ALA A 66 6.65 -17.27 20.16
N ALA A 67 5.48 -17.33 19.50
CA ALA A 67 4.90 -18.57 18.99
C ALA A 67 5.55 -19.07 17.68
N GLY A 68 6.56 -18.37 17.16
CA GLY A 68 7.34 -18.79 15.99
C GLY A 68 6.89 -18.20 14.65
N LEU A 69 6.05 -17.16 14.65
CA LEU A 69 5.69 -16.44 13.43
C LEU A 69 6.96 -15.87 12.76
N LYS A 70 7.18 -16.23 11.50
CA LYS A 70 8.21 -15.65 10.64
C LYS A 70 7.52 -14.90 9.50
N CYS A 71 7.69 -13.59 9.47
CA CYS A 71 7.21 -12.77 8.36
C CYS A 71 8.19 -12.89 7.19
N ARG A 72 7.67 -13.22 6.00
CA ARG A 72 8.48 -13.26 4.78
C ARG A 72 8.89 -11.84 4.34
N PRO A 73 10.00 -11.67 3.61
CA PRO A 73 10.39 -10.38 3.04
C PRO A 73 9.26 -9.79 2.18
N VAL A 74 9.14 -8.46 2.16
CA VAL A 74 8.08 -7.79 1.39
C VAL A 74 8.28 -7.99 -0.11
N GLU A 75 9.54 -8.06 -0.54
CA GLU A 75 9.97 -8.27 -1.92
C GLU A 75 9.51 -9.62 -2.45
N GLU A 76 9.64 -10.69 -1.66
CA GLU A 76 9.10 -12.02 -2.00
C GLU A 76 7.58 -11.97 -2.13
N THR A 77 6.91 -11.31 -1.20
CA THR A 77 5.44 -11.20 -1.21
C THR A 77 4.97 -10.50 -2.48
N VAL A 78 5.62 -9.40 -2.83
CA VAL A 78 5.31 -8.60 -4.02
C VAL A 78 5.61 -9.38 -5.30
N ALA A 79 6.76 -10.06 -5.39
CA ALA A 79 7.14 -10.86 -6.55
C ALA A 79 6.16 -12.03 -6.78
N ASP A 80 5.83 -12.78 -5.73
CA ASP A 80 4.89 -13.90 -5.82
C ASP A 80 3.48 -13.43 -6.17
N THR A 81 3.05 -12.30 -5.59
CA THR A 81 1.74 -11.71 -5.90
C THR A 81 1.69 -11.30 -7.37
N TRP A 82 2.73 -10.64 -7.89
CA TRP A 82 2.79 -10.25 -9.28
C TRP A 82 2.83 -11.45 -10.23
N ALA A 83 3.62 -12.48 -9.91
CA ALA A 83 3.66 -13.72 -10.67
C ALA A 83 2.28 -14.41 -10.72
N TRP A 84 1.59 -14.45 -9.58
CA TRP A 84 0.23 -14.99 -9.50
C TRP A 84 -0.76 -14.16 -10.33
N LEU A 85 -0.78 -12.83 -10.18
CA LEU A 85 -1.65 -11.94 -10.97
C LEU A 85 -1.46 -12.13 -12.47
N ARG A 86 -0.21 -12.32 -12.91
CA ARG A 86 0.14 -12.60 -14.31
C ARG A 86 -0.26 -13.98 -14.81
N SER A 87 -0.52 -14.94 -13.91
CA SER A 87 -0.97 -16.29 -14.26
C SER A 87 -2.48 -16.41 -14.39
N LEU A 88 -3.23 -15.38 -13.98
CA LEU A 88 -4.69 -15.39 -14.07
C LEU A 88 -5.15 -15.17 -15.51
N ASP A 89 -6.10 -15.99 -15.95
CA ASP A 89 -6.82 -15.76 -17.20
C ASP A 89 -7.93 -14.73 -16.98
N GLY A 90 -7.86 -13.61 -17.69
CA GLY A 90 -8.88 -12.55 -17.65
C GLY A 90 -8.60 -11.43 -16.63
N PRO A 91 -9.52 -10.45 -16.54
CA PRO A 91 -9.32 -9.29 -15.68
C PRO A 91 -9.37 -9.66 -14.19
N LEU A 92 -8.68 -8.89 -13.36
CA LEU A 92 -8.77 -9.03 -11.91
C LEU A 92 -10.22 -8.84 -11.46
N LEU A 93 -10.74 -9.83 -10.71
CA LEU A 93 -12.11 -9.83 -10.23
C LEU A 93 -12.28 -8.79 -9.13
N GLN A 94 -12.89 -7.66 -9.46
CA GLN A 94 -13.45 -6.75 -8.46
C GLN A 94 -14.72 -7.38 -7.89
N ARG A 95 -14.81 -7.50 -6.57
CA ARG A 95 -16.06 -7.96 -5.95
C ARG A 95 -17.19 -6.97 -6.21
N HIS A 96 -18.34 -7.46 -6.65
CA HIS A 96 -19.51 -6.63 -6.98
C HIS A 96 -20.05 -5.83 -5.78
N ASP A 97 -19.78 -6.26 -4.56
CA ASP A 97 -20.19 -5.57 -3.33
C ASP A 97 -19.18 -4.50 -2.86
N ARG A 98 -18.11 -4.25 -3.63
CA ARG A 98 -17.07 -3.29 -3.26
C ARG A 98 -16.83 -2.26 -4.35
N SER A 99 -16.72 -0.99 -3.95
CA SER A 99 -16.25 0.07 -4.83
C SER A 99 -14.83 -0.19 -5.30
N ALA A 100 -14.51 0.31 -6.50
CA ALA A 100 -13.14 0.43 -6.95
C ALA A 100 -12.35 1.28 -5.94
N LYS A 101 -11.07 0.94 -5.76
CA LYS A 101 -10.14 1.64 -4.87
C LYS A 101 -9.15 2.42 -5.70
N GLY A 102 -8.60 3.47 -5.11
CA GLY A 102 -7.70 4.40 -5.79
C GLY A 102 -8.26 5.81 -5.85
N ILE A 103 -7.34 6.77 -5.84
CA ILE A 103 -7.60 8.19 -6.04
C ILE A 103 -8.06 8.48 -7.48
N SER A 104 -8.87 9.52 -7.67
CA SER A 104 -9.23 9.98 -9.02
C SER A 104 -8.05 10.64 -9.73
N ALA A 105 -8.01 10.57 -11.06
CA ALA A 105 -6.95 11.18 -11.86
C ALA A 105 -6.86 12.71 -11.65
N GLU A 106 -8.00 13.37 -11.45
CA GLU A 106 -8.06 14.81 -11.19
C GLU A 106 -7.42 15.16 -9.85
N ARG A 107 -7.71 14.39 -8.79
CA ARG A 107 -7.13 14.64 -7.47
C ARG A 107 -5.64 14.28 -7.43
N GLU A 108 -5.25 13.21 -8.14
CA GLU A 108 -3.84 12.85 -8.33
C GLU A 108 -3.07 13.98 -9.02
N ALA A 109 -3.61 14.54 -10.12
CA ALA A 109 -2.98 15.66 -10.83
C ALA A 109 -2.78 16.89 -9.91
N VAL A 110 -3.80 17.24 -9.11
CA VAL A 110 -3.70 18.34 -8.14
C VAL A 110 -2.58 18.10 -7.12
N LEU A 111 -2.47 16.87 -6.59
CA LEU A 111 -1.42 16.50 -5.63
C LEU A 111 -0.02 16.52 -6.25
N LEU A 112 0.10 16.07 -7.50
CA LEU A 112 1.37 16.02 -8.24
C LEU A 112 1.76 17.36 -8.87
N GLY A 113 0.84 18.33 -8.94
CA GLY A 113 1.04 19.61 -9.61
C GLY A 113 1.11 19.49 -11.13
N LEU A 114 0.29 18.61 -11.71
CA LEU A 114 0.17 18.33 -13.15
C LEU A 114 -1.01 19.05 -13.80
#